data_AF-A0A6A6DXS3-F1
#
_entry.id   AF-A0A6A6DXS3-F1
#
_cell.length_a   1.000
_cell.length_b   1.000
_cell.length_c   1.000
_cell.angle_alpha   90.00
_cell.angle_beta   90.00
_cell.angle_gamma   90.00
#
_symmetry.space_group_name_H-M   'P 1'
#
loop_
_entity.id
_entity.type
_entity.pdbx_description
1 polymer ?
#
loop_
_entity_poly.entity_id
_entity_poly.type
_entity_poly.pdbx_seq_one_letter_code
_entity_poly.pdbx_strand_id
1 'polypeptide(L)'
;MTQKYYTKKLLPEYIQAISKARLRDESKSYYLQEDRDPLHGIKSFSNVAYNAKEMNWIDRIVHPAQSPDLNAIEGIWNILF
;
A
#
# COMPACT_ATOMS: atom_id res chain seq x y z
N MET A 1 14.61 3.34 3.09
CA MET A 1 13.51 4.14 2.50
C MET A 1 13.07 5.21 3.51
N THR A 2 12.53 6.35 3.08
CA THR A 2 11.98 7.39 3.99
C THR A 2 10.50 7.62 3.71
N GLN A 3 9.74 8.14 4.68
CA GLN A 3 8.31 8.42 4.50
C GLN A 3 8.09 9.46 3.40
N LYS A 4 8.93 10.50 3.37
CA LYS A 4 8.92 11.50 2.30
C LYS A 4 9.13 10.87 0.92
N TYR A 5 10.06 9.93 0.80
CA TYR A 5 10.28 9.22 -0.46
C TYR A 5 9.07 8.36 -0.82
N TYR A 6 8.63 7.51 0.09
CA TYR A 6 7.46 6.65 -0.10
C TYR A 6 6.23 7.46 -0.56
N THR A 7 5.86 8.51 0.16
CA THR A 7 4.68 9.32 -0.14
C THR A 7 4.82 10.12 -1.44
N LYS A 8 6.02 10.58 -1.81
CA LYS A 8 6.23 11.41 -3.02
C LYS A 8 6.56 10.60 -4.27
N LYS A 9 6.96 9.33 -4.14
CA LYS A 9 7.49 8.53 -5.26
C LYS A 9 6.81 7.19 -5.43
N LEU A 10 6.55 6.44 -4.36
CA LEU A 10 5.98 5.10 -4.46
C LEU A 10 4.45 5.11 -4.38
N LEU A 11 3.89 5.73 -3.34
CA LEU A 11 2.44 5.77 -3.13
C LEU A 11 1.66 6.35 -4.33
N PRO A 12 2.13 7.40 -5.05
CA PRO A 12 1.45 7.87 -6.24
C PRO A 12 1.34 6.83 -7.35
N GLU A 13 2.37 5.99 -7.54
CA GLU A 13 2.37 4.90 -8.51
C GLU A 13 1.33 3.83 -8.13
N TYR A 14 1.24 3.50 -6.84
CA TYR A 14 0.25 2.53 -6.36
C TYR A 14 -1.18 3.04 -6.53
N ILE A 15 -1.43 4.31 -6.20
CA ILE A 15 -2.72 4.98 -6.43
C ILE A 15 -3.07 4.95 -7.91
N GLN A 16 -2.13 5.28 -8.79
CA GLN A 16 -2.36 5.27 -10.23
C GLN A 16 -2.65 3.85 -10.74
N ALA A 17 -1.93 2.84 -10.26
CA ALA A 17 -2.15 1.45 -10.63
C ALA A 17 -3.56 0.97 -10.22
N ILE A 18 -4.00 1.28 -9.00
CA ILE A 18 -5.34 0.94 -8.52
C ILE A 18 -6.41 1.69 -9.31
N SER A 19 -6.21 2.99 -9.60
CA SER A 19 -7.12 3.78 -10.42
C SER A 19 -7.29 3.19 -11.83
N LYS A 20 -6.18 2.81 -12.48
CA LYS A 20 -6.21 2.11 -13.78
C LYS A 20 -6.92 0.76 -13.70
N ALA A 21 -6.71 0.01 -12.61
CA ALA A 21 -7.37 -1.28 -12.42
C ALA A 21 -8.89 -1.14 -12.26
N ARG A 22 -9.35 -0.13 -11.50
CA ARG A 22 -10.77 0.23 -11.35
C ARG A 22 -11.40 0.61 -12.69
N LEU A 23 -10.71 1.38 -13.52
CA LEU A 23 -11.18 1.73 -14.87
C LEU A 23 -11.25 0.51 -15.80
N ARG A 24 -10.41 -0.50 -15.60
CA ARG A 24 -10.40 -1.72 -16.42
C ARG A 24 -11.58 -2.63 -16.09
N ASP A 25 -11.93 -2.76 -14.81
CA ASP A 25 -12.98 -3.65 -14.34
C ASP A 25 -13.53 -3.13 -13.00
N GLU A 26 -14.64 -2.40 -13.08
CA GLU A 26 -15.32 -1.79 -11.95
C GLU A 26 -16.10 -2.81 -11.09
N SER A 27 -16.30 -4.04 -11.58
CA SER A 27 -17.00 -5.09 -10.83
C SER A 27 -16.15 -5.68 -9.70
N LYS A 28 -14.84 -5.39 -9.71
CA LYS A 28 -13.88 -5.91 -8.73
C LYS A 28 -13.49 -4.87 -7.70
N SER A 29 -13.29 -5.34 -6.48
CA SER A 29 -12.64 -4.58 -5.42
C SER A 29 -11.13 -4.74 -5.50
N TYR A 30 -10.41 -3.64 -5.31
CA TYR A 30 -8.94 -3.60 -5.34
C TYR A 30 -8.43 -3.11 -4.01
N TYR A 31 -7.55 -3.90 -3.39
CA TYR A 31 -7.00 -3.61 -2.08
C TYR A 31 -5.49 -3.43 -2.16
N LEU A 32 -4.97 -2.43 -1.45
CA LEU A 32 -3.55 -2.26 -1.21
C LEU A 32 -3.13 -3.09 0.02
N GLN A 33 -2.21 -4.02 -0.18
CA GLN A 33 -1.55 -4.74 0.91
C GLN A 33 -0.13 -4.21 1.07
N GLU A 34 0.21 -3.80 2.29
CA GLU A 34 1.54 -3.36 2.69
C GLU A 34 1.84 -3.92 4.09
N ASP A 35 3.12 -4.00 4.44
CA ASP A 35 3.51 -4.34 5.80
C ASP A 35 3.14 -3.21 6.79
N ARG A 36 3.36 -3.48 8.09
CA ARG A 36 3.06 -2.52 9.15
C ARG A 36 4.14 -1.46 9.38
N ASP A 37 4.97 -1.15 8.38
CA ASP A 37 6.01 -0.12 8.52
C ASP A 37 5.38 1.25 8.88
N PRO A 38 5.90 1.96 9.92
CA PRO A 38 5.45 3.30 10.29
C PRO A 38 5.42 4.31 9.13
N LEU A 39 6.30 4.15 8.13
CA LEU A 39 6.37 4.99 6.94
C LEU A 39 5.07 4.93 6.12
N HIS A 40 4.30 3.85 6.19
CA HIS A 40 3.03 3.65 5.49
C HIS A 40 1.84 4.38 6.13
N GLY A 41 2.06 5.10 7.24
CA GLY A 41 1.08 6.00 7.85
C GLY A 41 0.18 5.34 8.89
N ILE A 42 0.61 4.22 9.48
CA ILE A 42 -0.23 3.41 10.39
C ILE A 42 -0.32 4.01 11.80
N LYS A 43 0.64 4.85 12.21
CA LYS A 43 0.73 5.39 13.57
C LYS A 43 -0.20 6.57 13.86
N SER A 44 -0.68 7.30 12.85
CA SER A 44 -1.56 8.44 13.07
C SER A 44 -2.47 8.74 11.87
N PHE A 45 -3.69 9.17 12.16
CA PHE A 45 -4.64 9.65 11.15
C PHE A 45 -4.22 10.98 10.51
N SER A 46 -3.30 11.73 11.13
CA SER A 46 -2.69 12.94 10.57
C SER A 46 -1.54 12.64 9.61
N ASN A 47 -1.20 11.37 9.38
CA ASN A 47 -0.06 11.02 8.56
C ASN A 47 -0.31 11.32 7.08
N VAL A 48 0.67 11.92 6.39
CA VAL A 48 0.55 12.29 4.97
C VAL A 48 0.28 11.07 4.09
N ALA A 49 0.91 9.92 4.37
CA ALA A 49 0.64 8.68 3.66
C ALA A 49 -0.78 8.15 3.89
N TYR A 50 -1.26 8.23 5.14
CA TYR A 50 -2.63 7.84 5.47
C TYR A 50 -3.64 8.71 4.74
N ASN A 51 -3.51 10.04 4.87
CA ASN A 51 -4.40 11.01 4.22
C ASN A 51 -4.42 10.88 2.70
N ALA A 52 -3.26 10.64 2.08
CA ALA A 52 -3.19 10.42 0.63
C ALA A 52 -3.97 9.17 0.20
N LYS A 53 -3.94 8.09 0.99
CA LYS A 53 -4.72 6.88 0.72
C LYS A 53 -6.22 7.13 0.90
N GLU A 54 -6.63 7.84 1.95
CA GLU A 54 -8.04 8.21 2.18
C GLU A 54 -8.60 9.10 1.06
N MET A 55 -7.87 10.15 0.68
CA MET A 55 -8.28 11.10 -0.37
C MET A 55 -8.40 10.46 -1.75
N ASN A 56 -7.78 9.29 -1.96
CA ASN A 56 -7.84 8.54 -3.21
C ASN A 56 -8.70 7.26 -3.08
N TRP A 57 -9.48 7.13 -2.00
CA TRP A 57 -10.34 5.99 -1.71
C TRP A 57 -9.59 4.66 -1.83
N ILE A 58 -8.38 4.56 -1.27
CA ILE A 58 -7.58 3.34 -1.33
C ILE A 58 -7.96 2.40 -0.19
N ASP A 59 -8.66 1.33 -0.53
CA ASP A 59 -8.96 0.23 0.39
C ASP A 59 -7.69 -0.54 0.74
N ARG A 60 -7.56 -0.94 2.01
CA ARG A 60 -6.33 -1.56 2.54
C ARG A 60 -6.63 -2.83 3.29
N ILE A 61 -5.73 -3.80 3.18
CA ILE A 61 -5.78 -5.02 4.01
C ILE A 61 -5.10 -4.72 5.35
N VAL A 62 -5.74 -5.16 6.44
CA VAL A 62 -5.10 -5.14 7.76
C VAL A 62 -4.05 -6.23 7.80
N HIS A 63 -2.78 -5.85 7.79
CA HIS A 63 -1.66 -6.79 7.85
C HIS A 63 -1.15 -6.92 9.31
N PRO A 64 -0.97 -8.13 9.87
CA PRO A 64 -0.40 -8.33 11.20
C PRO A 64 1.07 -7.88 11.25
N ALA A 65 1.53 -7.43 12.43
CA ALA A 65 2.92 -7.06 12.61
C ALA A 65 3.81 -8.31 12.64
N GLN A 66 5.02 -8.23 12.11
CA GLN A 66 6.02 -9.32 12.10
C GLN A 66 5.53 -10.61 11.43
N SER A 67 4.71 -10.50 10.37
CA SER A 67 4.19 -11.64 9.61
C SER A 67 4.60 -11.60 8.14
N PRO A 68 5.92 -11.70 7.84
CA PRO A 68 6.41 -11.68 6.46
C PRO A 68 5.88 -12.86 5.64
N ASP A 69 5.55 -13.98 6.28
CA ASP A 69 4.90 -15.15 5.69
C ASP A 69 3.51 -14.83 5.11
N LEU A 70 2.83 -13.80 5.62
CA LEU A 70 1.55 -13.32 5.11
C LEU A 70 1.70 -12.17 4.11
N ASN A 71 2.93 -11.77 3.77
CA ASN A 71 3.20 -10.70 2.82
C ASN A 71 3.65 -11.28 1.48
N ALA A 72 2.79 -11.20 0.46
CA ALA A 72 3.05 -11.84 -0.83
C ALA A 72 4.37 -11.38 -1.49
N ILE A 73 4.78 -10.12 -1.28
CA ILE A 73 6.02 -9.61 -1.86
C ILE A 73 7.28 -10.24 -1.26
N GLU A 74 7.25 -10.61 0.04
CA GLU A 74 8.34 -11.34 0.69
C GLU A 74 8.52 -12.72 0.07
N GLY A 75 7.39 -13.40 -0.24
CA GLY A 75 7.39 -14.66 -0.95
C GLY A 75 7.98 -14.54 -2.37
N ILE A 76 7.66 -13.47 -3.09
CA ILE A 76 8.24 -13.19 -4.41
C ILE A 76 9.75 -12.95 -4.30
N TRP A 77 10.21 -12.19 -3.31
CA TRP A 77 11.64 -11.94 -3.10
C TRP A 77 12.42 -13.20 -2.80
N ASN A 78 11.88 -14.14 -2.01
CA ASN A 78 12.51 -15.44 -1.76
C ASN A 78 12.68 -16.33 -3.01
N ILE A 79 11.96 -16.03 -4.10
CA ILE A 79 12.12 -16.73 -5.38
C ILE A 79 13.17 -16.02 -6.25
N LEU A 80 13.26 -14.69 -6.15
CA LEU A 80 14.12 -13.86 -6.98
C LEU A 80 15.55 -13.70 -6.43
N PHE A 81 15.74 -13.86 -5.12
CA PHE A 81 17.00 -13.67 -4.40
C PHE A 81 17.33 -14.89 -3.56
#